data_AF-A0A0K0DNC0-F1
#
_entry.id   AF-A0A0K0DNC0-F1
#
_cell.length_a   1.000
_cell.length_b   1.000
_cell.length_c   1.000
_cell.angle_alpha   90.00
_cell.angle_beta   90.00
_cell.angle_gamma   90.00
#
_symmetry.space_group_name_H-M   'P 1'
#
loop_
_entity.id
_entity.type
_entity.pdbx_description
1 polymer ?
#
loop_
_entity_poly.entity_id
_entity_poly.type
_entity_poly.pdbx_seq_one_letter_code
_entity_poly.pdbx_strand_id
1 'polypeptide(L)'
;LKIAIEASDGASDYGNKFGEPVVCGFARSFGQRLVNGERYEFVKPIMFSGGIGAIDDDQTTKLSGHHGTLLAKIGGPVYRVGVGGGAASSHFVQAKFQHSEMTGKFPTSGSRESALDFCAVQRGDAEMGQKLHRVVRACAEMGDANPILSIHDQGAGGNGNVLKELVESGGGAVINASSFELGDDTISARELWTAEYQENDACLVEASSISKMMEISQREKCNVSIVGTVTKENKIVLTNFDDDMDDRTPVDLDLRALGDRGKKVFHLRSLQMPLRPLELPARLTVRQALEMVLRLPSVASKRYLTCKVDRSVTGLIARQQCVGPLHTPLADVAVVALSYFDKVRAACVYPTIFVSDYNEMRRFKRRQQSSWRRSPP
;
A
#
# COMPACT_ATOMS: atom_id res chain seq x y z
N LEU A 1 4.92 6.12 -21.67
CA LEU A 1 6.37 6.04 -21.44
C LEU A 1 6.77 6.71 -20.13
N LYS A 2 6.49 8.01 -19.93
CA LYS A 2 6.81 8.76 -18.69
C LYS A 2 6.48 7.99 -17.39
N ILE A 3 5.22 7.55 -17.23
CA ILE A 3 4.78 6.74 -16.08
C ILE A 3 5.65 5.49 -15.88
N ALA A 4 5.96 4.77 -16.95
CA ALA A 4 6.74 3.53 -16.86
C ALA A 4 8.21 3.77 -16.49
N ILE A 5 8.73 4.99 -16.67
CA ILE A 5 10.08 5.39 -16.25
C ILE A 5 9.98 5.89 -14.81
N GLU A 6 9.31 7.02 -14.59
CA GLU A 6 9.30 7.73 -13.31
C GLU A 6 8.69 6.90 -12.17
N ALA A 7 7.57 6.19 -12.40
CA ALA A 7 6.97 5.38 -11.34
C ALA A 7 7.87 4.19 -10.96
N SER A 8 8.54 3.60 -11.95
CA SER A 8 9.47 2.51 -11.69
C SER A 8 10.77 2.98 -11.05
N ASP A 9 11.23 4.20 -11.36
CA ASP A 9 12.41 4.80 -10.72
C ASP A 9 12.11 5.13 -9.27
N GLY A 10 10.94 5.73 -8.97
CA GLY A 10 10.51 5.97 -7.59
C GLY A 10 10.35 4.67 -6.78
N ALA A 11 9.72 3.65 -7.35
CA ALA A 11 9.58 2.36 -6.67
C ALA A 11 10.94 1.66 -6.43
N SER A 12 11.86 1.75 -7.39
CA SER A 12 13.20 1.16 -7.26
C SER A 12 14.05 1.92 -6.26
N ASP A 13 14.02 3.25 -6.29
CA ASP A 13 14.73 4.10 -5.34
C ASP A 13 14.29 3.83 -3.91
N TYR A 14 12.98 3.73 -3.67
CA TYR A 14 12.43 3.41 -2.36
C TYR A 14 12.88 2.02 -1.87
N GLY A 15 12.65 0.98 -2.67
CA GLY A 15 13.05 -0.40 -2.30
C GLY A 15 14.54 -0.53 -2.02
N ASN A 16 15.38 0.11 -2.84
CA ASN A 16 16.83 0.10 -2.67
C ASN A 16 17.28 0.79 -1.36
N LYS A 17 16.75 1.98 -1.08
CA LYS A 17 17.10 2.75 0.13
C LYS A 17 16.57 2.10 1.40
N PHE A 18 15.36 1.54 1.34
CA PHE A 18 14.78 0.78 2.44
C PHE A 18 15.59 -0.50 2.71
N GLY A 19 16.07 -1.15 1.64
CA GLY A 19 16.76 -2.43 1.71
C GLY A 19 15.82 -3.63 1.51
N GLU A 20 14.77 -3.45 0.72
CA GLU A 20 13.86 -4.52 0.32
C GLU A 20 14.20 -5.01 -1.11
N PRO A 21 14.48 -6.31 -1.30
CA PRO A 21 14.84 -6.83 -2.62
C PRO A 21 13.59 -6.99 -3.50
N VAL A 22 13.57 -6.33 -4.66
CA VAL A 22 12.46 -6.45 -5.63
C VAL A 22 12.77 -7.56 -6.62
N VAL A 23 12.18 -8.73 -6.39
CA VAL A 23 12.55 -9.98 -7.09
C VAL A 23 11.50 -10.52 -8.05
N CYS A 24 10.30 -9.92 -8.08
CA CYS A 24 9.21 -10.30 -8.97
C CYS A 24 8.38 -9.07 -9.38
N GLY A 25 7.74 -9.11 -10.54
CA GLY A 25 6.85 -8.03 -10.98
C GLY A 25 6.48 -8.13 -12.45
N PHE A 26 5.41 -7.45 -12.86
CA PHE A 26 4.91 -7.45 -14.23
C PHE A 26 4.87 -6.04 -14.82
N ALA A 27 4.91 -5.95 -16.14
CA ALA A 27 4.61 -4.73 -16.87
C ALA A 27 3.69 -5.08 -18.03
N ARG A 28 2.55 -4.39 -18.13
CA ARG A 28 1.56 -4.62 -19.18
C ARG A 28 1.20 -3.29 -19.84
N SER A 29 1.30 -3.25 -21.16
CA SER A 29 0.72 -2.20 -21.99
C SER A 29 -0.54 -2.74 -22.65
N PHE A 30 -1.63 -1.98 -22.61
CA PHE A 30 -2.85 -2.30 -23.33
C PHE A 30 -3.57 -1.02 -23.75
N GLY A 31 -4.02 -1.00 -25.00
CA GLY A 31 -4.88 0.04 -25.53
C GLY A 31 -5.52 -0.43 -26.82
N GLN A 32 -6.85 -0.44 -26.87
CA GLN A 32 -7.62 -0.89 -28.01
C GLN A 32 -8.90 -0.09 -28.16
N ARG A 33 -9.33 0.13 -29.41
CA ARG A 33 -10.71 0.54 -29.71
C ARG A 33 -11.54 -0.70 -29.99
N LEU A 34 -12.63 -0.85 -29.25
CA LEU A 34 -13.59 -1.93 -29.38
C LEU A 34 -14.48 -1.70 -30.62
N VAL A 35 -15.24 -2.74 -30.99
CA VAL A 35 -16.14 -2.73 -32.17
C VAL A 35 -17.23 -1.65 -32.07
N ASN A 36 -17.67 -1.34 -30.86
CA ASN A 36 -18.64 -0.29 -30.57
C ASN A 36 -18.02 1.12 -30.54
N GLY A 37 -16.73 1.27 -30.85
CA GLY A 37 -16.01 2.54 -30.85
C GLY A 37 -15.43 2.95 -29.50
N GLU A 38 -15.76 2.24 -28.41
CA GLU A 38 -15.23 2.52 -27.08
C GLU A 38 -13.72 2.27 -27.00
N ARG A 39 -13.02 3.11 -26.24
CA ARG A 39 -11.58 2.98 -25.99
C ARG A 39 -11.37 2.27 -24.66
N TYR A 40 -10.63 1.16 -24.70
CA TYR A 40 -10.26 0.36 -23.54
C TYR A 40 -8.74 0.38 -23.37
N GLU A 41 -8.26 1.04 -22.33
CA GLU A 41 -6.84 1.21 -22.04
C GLU A 41 -6.61 1.64 -20.58
N PHE A 42 -5.35 1.58 -20.13
CA PHE A 42 -4.95 2.04 -18.80
C PHE A 42 -4.71 3.56 -18.75
N VAL A 43 -5.79 4.36 -18.83
CA VAL A 43 -5.70 5.83 -18.66
C VAL A 43 -5.28 6.18 -17.23
N LYS A 44 -5.93 5.56 -16.24
CA LYS A 44 -5.45 5.49 -14.86
C LYS A 44 -4.52 4.27 -14.80
N PRO A 45 -3.20 4.44 -14.61
CA PRO A 45 -2.27 3.32 -14.62
C PRO A 45 -2.51 2.42 -13.41
N ILE A 46 -2.09 1.16 -13.54
CA ILE A 46 -1.99 0.24 -12.41
C ILE A 46 -0.55 0.31 -11.92
N MET A 47 -0.35 0.91 -10.75
CA MET A 47 0.87 0.77 -9.96
C MET A 47 0.54 -0.22 -8.85
N PHE A 48 1.29 -1.31 -8.78
CA PHE A 48 1.05 -2.39 -7.83
C PHE A 48 2.35 -2.73 -7.13
N SER A 49 2.32 -2.69 -5.80
CA SER A 49 3.36 -3.22 -4.92
C SER A 49 2.75 -4.32 -4.05
N GLY A 50 3.58 -5.28 -3.70
CA GLY A 50 3.23 -6.37 -2.80
C GLY A 50 4.50 -7.08 -2.39
N GLY A 51 4.55 -7.52 -1.13
CA GLY A 51 5.72 -8.14 -0.53
C GLY A 51 5.37 -9.41 0.21
N ILE A 52 6.41 -10.12 0.63
CA ILE A 52 6.31 -11.23 1.58
C ILE A 52 7.21 -10.90 2.77
N GLY A 53 6.71 -11.15 3.97
CA GLY A 53 7.46 -11.02 5.22
C GLY A 53 7.38 -12.30 6.03
N ALA A 54 8.09 -12.33 7.15
CA ALA A 54 8.00 -13.37 8.17
C ALA A 54 7.61 -12.72 9.50
N ILE A 55 6.88 -13.46 10.32
CA ILE A 55 6.47 -13.07 11.66
C ILE A 55 6.52 -14.31 12.55
N ASP A 56 6.94 -14.15 13.80
CA ASP A 56 6.92 -15.24 14.78
C ASP A 56 5.47 -15.56 15.16
N ASP A 57 5.18 -16.84 15.40
CA ASP A 57 3.82 -17.36 15.58
C ASP A 57 3.09 -16.70 16.76
N ASP A 58 3.82 -16.46 17.85
CA ASP A 58 3.37 -15.79 19.07
C ASP A 58 3.03 -14.30 18.86
N GLN A 59 3.49 -13.69 17.77
CA GLN A 59 3.25 -12.28 17.44
C GLN A 59 2.14 -12.09 16.38
N THR A 60 1.46 -13.15 15.97
CA THR A 60 0.44 -13.09 14.89
C THR A 60 -0.89 -12.46 15.31
N THR A 61 -1.15 -12.37 16.62
CA THR A 61 -2.42 -11.90 17.18
C THR A 61 -2.27 -10.52 17.79
N LYS A 62 -3.07 -9.55 17.33
CA LYS A 62 -3.12 -8.22 17.95
C LYS A 62 -3.84 -8.28 19.30
N LEU A 63 -3.28 -7.60 20.29
CA LEU A 63 -3.89 -7.44 21.61
C LEU A 63 -4.70 -6.14 21.66
N SER A 64 -5.86 -6.18 22.31
CA SER A 64 -6.68 -4.99 22.53
C SER A 64 -6.11 -4.11 23.64
N GLY A 65 -6.18 -2.80 23.45
CA GLY A 65 -5.89 -1.84 24.51
C GLY A 65 -6.97 -1.88 25.59
N HIS A 66 -6.58 -1.50 26.80
CA HIS A 66 -7.47 -1.28 27.92
C HIS A 66 -7.33 0.16 28.42
N HIS A 67 -8.21 0.59 29.32
CA HIS A 67 -8.15 1.94 29.88
C HIS A 67 -6.77 2.21 30.51
N GLY A 68 -6.09 3.28 30.06
CA GLY A 68 -4.74 3.61 30.50
C GLY A 68 -3.63 3.10 29.56
N THR A 69 -3.94 2.26 28.58
CA THR A 69 -3.00 1.90 27.51
C THR A 69 -2.63 3.15 26.72
N LEU A 70 -1.34 3.30 26.39
CA LEU A 70 -0.83 4.47 25.67
C LEU A 70 -1.02 4.29 24.16
N LEU A 71 -1.35 5.39 23.48
CA LEU A 71 -1.29 5.48 22.02
C LEU A 71 0.02 6.16 21.63
N ALA A 72 0.78 5.50 20.77
CA ALA A 72 2.05 6.01 20.27
C ALA A 72 2.04 6.10 18.74
N LYS A 73 2.67 7.15 18.20
CA LYS A 73 3.02 7.29 16.79
C LYS A 73 4.50 7.00 16.62
N ILE A 74 4.85 6.15 15.65
CA ILE A 74 6.23 5.78 15.34
C ILE A 74 6.54 6.22 13.92
N GLY A 75 7.65 6.92 13.69
CA GLY A 75 8.12 7.22 12.34
C GLY A 75 8.35 8.69 12.06
N GLY A 76 8.02 9.12 10.84
CA GLY A 76 8.25 10.48 10.35
C GLY A 76 7.33 11.53 10.97
N PRO A 77 7.75 12.80 11.00
CA PRO A 77 6.94 13.89 11.53
C PRO A 77 5.76 14.24 10.62
N VAL A 78 4.77 14.94 11.18
CA VAL A 78 3.55 15.33 10.47
C VAL A 78 3.87 16.38 9.40
N TYR A 79 3.46 16.12 8.15
CA TYR A 79 3.52 17.08 7.05
C TYR A 79 2.17 17.25 6.38
N ARG A 80 1.93 18.39 5.73
CA ARG A 80 0.74 18.66 4.89
C ARG A 80 0.81 17.89 3.56
N VAL A 81 0.73 16.57 3.63
CA VAL A 81 0.76 15.66 2.48
C VAL A 81 -0.55 14.90 2.42
N GLY A 82 -1.12 14.75 1.23
CA GLY A 82 -2.26 13.85 1.02
C GLY A 82 -3.55 14.24 1.74
N VAL A 83 -3.73 15.50 2.14
CA VAL A 83 -4.95 15.95 2.85
C VAL A 83 -6.17 15.69 1.96
N GLY A 84 -7.01 14.71 2.35
CA GLY A 84 -8.18 14.28 1.58
C GLY A 84 -7.89 13.31 0.41
N GLY A 85 -6.72 12.67 0.38
CA GLY A 85 -6.32 11.71 -0.65
C GLY A 85 -7.29 10.54 -0.82
N GLY A 86 -7.82 9.99 0.28
CA GLY A 86 -8.87 8.96 0.26
C GLY A 86 -10.12 9.35 -0.53
N ALA A 87 -10.58 10.60 -0.42
CA ALA A 87 -11.72 11.10 -1.20
C ALA A 87 -11.33 11.34 -2.67
N ALA A 88 -10.15 11.91 -2.92
CA ALA A 88 -9.65 12.17 -4.27
C ALA A 88 -9.44 10.89 -5.10
N SER A 89 -8.98 9.80 -4.47
CA SER A 89 -8.77 8.50 -5.13
C SER A 89 -10.09 7.79 -5.48
N SER A 90 -11.17 8.12 -4.76
CA SER A 90 -12.53 7.60 -4.94
C SER A 90 -13.31 8.32 -6.04
N HIS A 91 -12.86 9.50 -6.48
CA HIS A 91 -13.48 10.22 -7.59
C HIS A 91 -13.05 9.61 -8.94
N PHE A 92 -14.04 9.19 -9.74
CA PHE A 92 -13.82 8.64 -11.06
C PHE A 92 -13.26 9.71 -12.02
N VAL A 93 -12.11 9.42 -12.64
CA VAL A 93 -11.69 10.06 -13.91
C VAL A 93 -12.68 9.73 -15.04
N GLN A 94 -13.40 8.60 -14.93
CA GLN A 94 -14.25 8.03 -15.98
C GLN A 94 -15.70 8.57 -15.98
N ALA A 95 -16.20 9.10 -14.86
CA ALA A 95 -17.58 9.63 -14.77
C ALA A 95 -17.80 10.90 -15.61
N LYS A 96 -16.72 11.59 -16.01
CA LYS A 96 -16.81 12.75 -16.90
C LYS A 96 -17.04 12.38 -18.39
N PHE A 97 -16.77 11.15 -18.82
CA PHE A 97 -17.04 10.75 -20.22
C PHE A 97 -18.52 10.50 -20.48
N GLN A 98 -19.26 9.89 -19.54
CA GLN A 98 -20.71 9.71 -19.68
C GLN A 98 -21.48 11.05 -19.57
N HIS A 99 -20.97 12.03 -18.82
CA HIS A 99 -21.60 13.36 -18.75
C HIS A 99 -21.28 14.27 -19.95
N SER A 100 -20.22 13.96 -20.71
CA SER A 100 -19.83 14.69 -21.93
C SER A 100 -20.77 14.40 -23.10
N GLU A 101 -21.32 13.19 -23.22
CA GLU A 101 -22.29 12.86 -24.27
C GLU A 101 -23.64 13.56 -24.07
N MET A 102 -24.00 13.85 -22.82
CA MET A 102 -25.26 14.52 -22.48
C MET A 102 -25.20 16.06 -22.59
N THR A 103 -23.99 16.65 -22.58
CA THR A 103 -23.80 18.12 -22.53
C THR A 103 -23.05 18.70 -23.72
N GLY A 104 -22.55 17.87 -24.64
CA GLY A 104 -21.80 18.30 -25.82
C GLY A 104 -20.44 18.94 -25.52
N LYS A 105 -20.01 18.98 -24.24
CA LYS A 105 -18.72 19.52 -23.81
C LYS A 105 -17.76 18.39 -23.48
N PHE A 106 -16.79 18.15 -24.36
CA PHE A 106 -15.61 17.37 -24.02
C PHE A 106 -14.91 18.01 -22.81
N PRO A 107 -14.56 17.25 -21.76
CA PRO A 107 -13.74 17.78 -20.69
C PRO A 107 -12.35 18.04 -21.28
N THR A 108 -12.03 19.32 -21.47
CA THR A 108 -10.64 19.74 -21.67
C THR A 108 -9.84 19.32 -20.43
N SER A 109 -8.66 18.76 -20.66
CA SER A 109 -7.74 18.21 -19.66
C SER A 109 -7.09 19.28 -18.76
N GLY A 110 -7.87 20.26 -18.28
CA GLY A 110 -7.37 21.45 -17.59
C GLY A 110 -8.31 22.05 -16.54
N SER A 111 -9.42 21.40 -16.18
CA SER A 111 -10.31 21.83 -15.08
C SER A 111 -10.29 20.86 -13.90
N ARG A 112 -9.08 20.53 -13.43
CA ARG A 112 -8.89 20.16 -12.02
C ARG A 112 -8.50 21.46 -11.33
N GLU A 113 -9.18 21.83 -10.24
CA GLU A 113 -8.65 22.87 -9.36
C GLU A 113 -7.23 22.42 -8.97
N SER A 114 -6.22 23.24 -9.26
CA SER A 114 -4.81 22.90 -9.06
C SER A 114 -4.54 22.41 -7.63
N ALA A 115 -5.31 22.89 -6.65
CA ALA A 115 -5.31 22.43 -5.26
C ALA A 115 -5.54 20.92 -5.10
N LEU A 116 -6.48 20.33 -5.86
CA LEU A 116 -6.76 18.87 -5.80
C LEU A 116 -5.61 18.04 -6.40
N ASP A 117 -4.85 18.61 -7.32
CA ASP A 117 -3.69 17.94 -7.92
C ASP A 117 -2.47 17.99 -7.00
N PHE A 118 -2.27 19.08 -6.24
CA PHE A 118 -1.23 19.15 -5.20
C PHE A 118 -1.47 18.14 -4.08
N CYS A 119 -2.73 17.96 -3.65
CA CYS A 119 -3.07 16.98 -2.62
C CYS A 119 -2.85 15.52 -3.08
N ALA A 120 -2.73 15.27 -4.38
CA ALA A 120 -2.46 13.95 -4.93
C ALA A 120 -0.95 13.63 -5.03
N VAL A 121 -0.07 14.61 -4.80
CA VAL A 121 1.38 14.40 -4.79
C VAL A 121 1.79 13.77 -3.46
N GLN A 122 2.34 12.57 -3.54
CA GLN A 122 2.84 11.82 -2.39
C GLN A 122 4.35 12.03 -2.21
N ARG A 123 4.84 11.85 -0.99
CA ARG A 123 6.25 11.97 -0.63
C ARG A 123 6.63 10.80 0.27
N GLY A 124 7.53 9.94 -0.22
CA GLY A 124 8.10 8.85 0.57
C GLY A 124 9.54 9.13 1.00
N ASP A 125 9.90 8.66 2.18
CA ASP A 125 11.23 8.67 2.78
C ASP A 125 11.63 7.25 3.23
N ALA A 126 12.21 6.49 2.30
CA ALA A 126 12.60 5.10 2.55
C ALA A 126 13.58 4.92 3.73
N GLU A 127 14.39 5.93 4.07
CA GLU A 127 15.29 5.85 5.22
C GLU A 127 14.49 5.90 6.53
N MET A 128 13.51 6.82 6.62
CA MET A 128 12.60 6.88 7.77
C MET A 128 11.78 5.59 7.90
N GLY A 129 11.26 5.07 6.80
CA GLY A 129 10.55 3.79 6.78
C GLY A 129 11.42 2.66 7.32
N GLN A 130 12.71 2.65 6.97
CA GLN A 130 13.62 1.63 7.46
C GLN A 130 13.99 1.80 8.94
N LYS A 131 14.07 3.03 9.45
CA LYS A 131 14.24 3.29 10.89
C LYS A 131 13.02 2.81 11.68
N LEU A 132 11.81 3.08 11.19
CA LEU A 132 10.57 2.58 11.76
C LEU A 132 10.57 1.05 11.80
N HIS A 133 10.90 0.40 10.67
CA HIS A 133 10.99 -1.05 10.60
C HIS A 133 11.95 -1.63 11.66
N ARG A 134 13.11 -1.01 11.88
CA ARG A 134 14.07 -1.46 12.91
C ARG A 134 13.54 -1.32 14.33
N VAL A 135 12.77 -0.27 14.64
CA VAL A 135 12.10 -0.14 15.94
C VAL A 135 11.09 -1.27 16.13
N VAL A 136 10.19 -1.47 15.16
CA VAL A 136 9.16 -2.52 15.23
C VAL A 136 9.79 -3.90 15.34
N ARG A 137 10.82 -4.17 14.53
CA ARG A 137 11.56 -5.42 14.56
C ARG A 137 12.24 -5.66 15.91
N ALA A 138 12.93 -4.65 16.46
CA ALA A 138 13.59 -4.77 17.76
C ALA A 138 12.59 -5.04 18.89
N CYS A 139 11.39 -4.44 18.83
CA CYS A 139 10.31 -4.72 19.77
C CYS A 139 9.79 -6.17 19.60
N ALA A 140 9.54 -6.62 18.37
CA ALA A 140 9.05 -7.96 18.09
C ALA A 140 10.05 -9.06 18.49
N GLU A 141 11.35 -8.84 18.24
CA GLU A 141 12.43 -9.78 18.61
C GLU A 141 12.61 -9.95 20.14
N MET A 142 11.89 -9.18 20.96
CA MET A 142 11.82 -9.37 22.42
C MET A 142 10.83 -10.47 22.86
N GLY A 143 10.05 -11.04 21.93
CA GLY A 143 9.06 -12.08 22.23
C GLY A 143 8.01 -11.63 23.23
N ASP A 144 7.84 -12.36 24.33
CA ASP A 144 6.89 -12.04 25.42
C ASP A 144 7.09 -10.64 26.03
N ALA A 145 8.29 -10.06 25.90
CA ALA A 145 8.59 -8.72 26.39
C ALA A 145 8.35 -7.61 25.36
N ASN A 146 7.71 -7.91 24.22
CA ASN A 146 7.37 -6.92 23.20
C ASN A 146 6.48 -5.80 23.79
N PRO A 147 6.92 -4.52 23.77
CA PRO A 147 6.13 -3.41 24.30
C PRO A 147 4.89 -3.09 23.46
N ILE A 148 4.82 -3.55 22.20
CA ILE A 148 3.75 -3.26 21.26
C ILE A 148 2.63 -4.29 21.42
N LEU A 149 1.46 -3.83 21.88
CA LEU A 149 0.25 -4.65 21.98
C LEU A 149 -0.43 -4.83 20.62
N SER A 150 -0.48 -3.75 19.85
CA SER A 150 -1.11 -3.69 18.54
C SER A 150 -0.47 -2.57 17.74
N ILE A 151 -0.27 -2.78 16.45
CA ILE A 151 0.27 -1.78 15.53
C ILE A 151 -0.59 -1.74 14.25
N HIS A 152 -0.69 -0.57 13.66
CA HIS A 152 -1.41 -0.33 12.43
C HIS A 152 -0.71 0.74 11.60
N ASP A 153 -0.61 0.51 10.29
CA ASP A 153 -0.05 1.46 9.35
C ASP A 153 -0.95 2.69 9.19
N GLN A 154 -0.34 3.86 9.00
CA GLN A 154 -1.08 5.05 8.58
C GLN A 154 -1.19 5.11 7.06
N GLY A 155 -2.41 4.94 6.57
CA GLY A 155 -2.74 5.12 5.16
C GLY A 155 -3.78 6.22 4.94
N ALA A 156 -4.79 5.89 4.12
CA ALA A 156 -5.85 6.82 3.76
C ALA A 156 -6.65 7.30 4.98
N GLY A 157 -6.93 8.60 5.02
CA GLY A 157 -7.60 9.23 6.16
C GLY A 157 -6.71 9.56 7.36
N GLY A 158 -5.40 9.25 7.29
CA GLY A 158 -4.41 9.72 8.24
C GLY A 158 -4.65 9.28 9.69
N ASN A 159 -4.30 10.16 10.63
CA ASN A 159 -4.48 9.97 12.07
C ASN A 159 -5.92 9.62 12.44
N GLY A 160 -6.89 10.30 11.82
CA GLY A 160 -8.31 10.07 12.10
C GLY A 160 -8.83 8.69 11.72
N ASN A 161 -8.17 8.00 10.80
CA ASN A 161 -8.49 6.60 10.53
C ASN A 161 -7.73 5.65 11.45
N VAL A 162 -6.39 5.74 11.44
CA VAL A 162 -5.53 4.76 12.10
C VAL A 162 -5.71 4.73 13.63
N LEU A 163 -5.80 5.89 14.28
CA LEU A 163 -5.94 5.96 15.74
C LEU A 163 -7.32 5.47 16.20
N LYS A 164 -8.36 5.72 15.38
CA LYS A 164 -9.72 5.26 15.62
C LYS A 164 -9.81 3.73 15.51
N GLU A 165 -9.30 3.15 14.42
CA GLU A 165 -9.31 1.69 14.20
C GLU A 165 -8.53 0.95 15.29
N LEU A 166 -7.43 1.55 15.75
CA LEU A 166 -6.58 0.95 16.76
C LEU A 166 -7.28 0.76 18.12
N VAL A 167 -8.19 1.67 18.49
CA VAL A 167 -8.88 1.65 19.80
C VAL A 167 -10.31 1.12 19.75
N GLU A 168 -10.84 0.80 18.57
CA GLU A 168 -12.22 0.35 18.37
C GLU A 168 -12.60 -0.87 19.23
N SER A 169 -11.63 -1.74 19.53
CA SER A 169 -11.85 -2.91 20.42
C SER A 169 -11.75 -2.60 21.92
N GLY A 170 -11.10 -1.49 22.30
CA GLY A 170 -10.77 -1.13 23.69
C GLY A 170 -11.64 0.00 24.28
N GLY A 171 -12.48 0.64 23.45
CA GLY A 171 -13.30 1.78 23.84
C GLY A 171 -13.00 2.99 22.95
N GLY A 172 -12.46 4.06 23.54
CA GLY A 172 -12.11 5.30 22.84
C GLY A 172 -10.72 5.78 23.22
N ALA A 173 -10.42 7.04 22.90
CA ALA A 173 -9.15 7.66 23.23
C ALA A 173 -9.26 9.17 23.34
N VAL A 174 -8.44 9.73 24.22
CA VAL A 174 -8.13 11.16 24.25
C VAL A 174 -6.72 11.34 23.73
N ILE A 175 -6.59 12.18 22.70
CA ILE A 175 -5.39 12.41 21.92
C ILE A 175 -5.05 13.90 22.02
N ASN A 176 -3.77 14.23 22.23
CA ASN A 176 -3.29 15.60 22.33
C ASN A 176 -2.55 16.01 21.05
N ALA A 177 -3.02 17.07 20.36
CA ALA A 177 -2.37 17.61 19.17
C ALA A 177 -0.93 18.06 19.42
N SER A 178 -0.61 18.65 20.56
CA SER A 178 0.76 19.08 20.92
C SER A 178 1.74 17.93 21.12
N SER A 179 1.23 16.70 21.27
CA SER A 179 2.09 15.53 21.50
C SER A 179 2.64 14.93 20.21
N PHE A 180 2.22 15.40 19.04
CA PHE A 180 2.75 14.96 17.76
C PHE A 180 4.02 15.72 17.40
N GLU A 181 5.00 15.01 16.83
CA GLU A 181 6.13 15.66 16.18
C GLU A 181 5.68 16.30 14.86
N LEU A 182 5.76 17.62 14.75
CA LEU A 182 5.43 18.36 13.53
C LEU A 182 6.68 18.56 12.67
N GLY A 183 6.51 18.40 11.35
CA GLY A 183 7.55 18.74 10.37
C GLY A 183 7.41 20.17 9.83
N ASP A 184 6.31 20.84 10.16
CA ASP A 184 5.95 22.20 9.80
C ASP A 184 5.09 22.78 10.93
N ASP A 185 5.54 23.87 11.55
CA ASP A 185 4.87 24.48 12.69
C ASP A 185 3.54 25.17 12.31
N THR A 186 3.25 25.29 11.01
CA THR A 186 1.99 25.88 10.50
C THR A 186 0.86 24.86 10.31
N ILE A 187 1.06 23.62 10.76
CA ILE A 187 0.06 22.55 10.64
C ILE A 187 -1.13 22.85 11.53
N SER A 188 -2.30 22.97 10.90
CA SER A 188 -3.57 23.09 11.65
C SER A 188 -4.03 21.75 12.22
N ALA A 189 -4.88 21.76 13.25
CA ALA A 189 -5.45 20.54 13.84
C ALA A 189 -6.18 19.65 12.80
N ARG A 190 -6.82 20.27 11.81
CA ARG A 190 -7.43 19.55 10.67
C ARG A 190 -6.39 18.81 9.85
N GLU A 191 -5.27 19.45 9.55
CA GLU A 191 -4.20 18.87 8.74
C GLU A 191 -3.48 17.77 9.51
N LEU A 192 -3.20 17.98 10.80
CA LEU A 192 -2.70 16.93 11.69
C LEU A 192 -3.60 15.70 11.66
N TRP A 193 -4.92 15.90 11.73
CA TRP A 193 -5.87 14.79 11.80
C TRP A 193 -6.07 14.04 10.48
N THR A 194 -5.98 14.73 9.34
CA THR A 194 -6.42 14.20 8.03
C THR A 194 -5.32 14.05 6.99
N ALA A 195 -4.09 14.51 7.27
CA ALA A 195 -2.96 14.32 6.37
C ALA A 195 -2.56 12.84 6.27
N GLU A 196 -2.16 12.44 5.07
CA GLU A 196 -1.70 11.09 4.72
C GLU A 196 -0.17 11.12 4.54
N TYR A 197 0.53 11.73 5.50
CA TYR A 197 1.99 11.74 5.53
C TYR A 197 2.53 10.31 5.68
N GLN A 198 3.66 10.04 5.03
CA GLN A 198 4.20 8.70 4.87
C GLN A 198 5.14 8.32 6.02
N GLU A 199 5.54 7.03 6.03
CA GLU A 199 6.47 6.44 7.00
C GLU A 199 6.08 6.63 8.45
N ASN A 200 4.82 6.35 8.76
CA ASN A 200 4.33 6.46 10.12
C ASN A 200 3.30 5.39 10.47
N ASP A 201 3.44 4.79 11.64
CA ASP A 201 2.51 3.80 12.19
C ASP A 201 1.93 4.31 13.51
N ALA A 202 0.76 3.79 13.89
CA ALA A 202 0.21 3.96 15.23
C ALA A 202 0.23 2.63 15.97
N CYS A 203 0.53 2.66 17.27
CA CYS A 203 0.52 1.47 18.10
C CYS A 203 0.00 1.71 19.51
N LEU A 204 -0.48 0.62 20.11
CA LEU A 204 -0.83 0.53 21.52
C LEU A 204 0.36 -0.01 22.29
N VAL A 205 0.68 0.66 23.37
CA VAL A 205 1.86 0.37 24.19
C VAL A 205 1.47 0.26 25.64
N GLU A 206 2.00 -0.76 26.32
CA GLU A 206 1.86 -0.86 27.77
C GLU A 206 2.63 0.26 28.48
N ALA A 207 1.97 0.92 29.43
CA ALA A 207 2.57 2.03 30.16
C ALA A 207 3.82 1.60 30.95
N SER A 208 3.89 0.34 31.39
CA SER A 208 5.06 -0.23 32.08
C SER A 208 6.26 -0.43 31.16
N SER A 209 6.04 -0.56 29.85
CA SER A 209 7.07 -0.93 28.87
C SER A 209 7.53 0.23 27.99
N ILE A 210 6.94 1.42 28.16
CA ILE A 210 7.23 2.59 27.33
C ILE A 210 8.71 3.00 27.36
N SER A 211 9.35 2.95 28.53
CA SER A 211 10.77 3.32 28.66
C SER A 211 11.66 2.49 27.75
N LYS A 212 11.31 1.22 27.54
CA LYS A 212 12.05 0.31 26.66
C LYS A 212 11.88 0.67 25.19
N MET A 213 10.65 1.00 24.79
CA MET A 213 10.37 1.48 23.45
C MET A 213 11.10 2.79 23.14
N MET A 214 11.17 3.72 24.10
CA MET A 214 11.91 4.98 23.95
C MET A 214 13.43 4.74 23.82
N GLU A 215 14.00 3.79 24.56
CA GLU A 215 15.41 3.38 24.42
C GLU A 215 15.70 2.85 23.01
N ILE A 216 14.83 1.99 22.47
CA ILE A 216 14.93 1.43 21.12
C ILE A 216 14.81 2.55 20.07
N SER A 217 13.84 3.45 20.24
CA SER A 217 13.61 4.62 19.39
C SER A 217 14.85 5.51 19.30
N GLN A 218 15.48 5.81 20.43
CA GLN A 218 16.70 6.61 20.48
C GLN A 218 17.88 5.92 19.78
N ARG A 219 18.04 4.60 19.99
CA ARG A 219 19.07 3.78 19.33
C ARG A 219 18.91 3.78 17.81
N GLU A 220 17.69 3.59 17.32
CA GLU A 220 17.39 3.52 15.88
C GLU A 220 17.17 4.90 15.23
N LYS A 221 17.18 5.98 16.02
CA LYS A 221 16.96 7.38 15.58
C LYS A 221 15.61 7.55 14.86
N CYS A 222 14.58 6.90 15.37
CA CYS A 222 13.22 6.97 14.87
C CYS A 222 12.33 7.63 15.91
N ASN A 223 11.47 8.58 15.52
CA ASN A 223 10.65 9.30 16.49
C ASN A 223 9.54 8.39 17.03
N VAL A 224 9.30 8.46 18.34
CA VAL A 224 8.16 7.87 19.02
C VAL A 224 7.48 8.94 19.86
N SER A 225 6.24 9.25 19.52
CA SER A 225 5.43 10.27 20.18
C SER A 225 4.26 9.61 20.90
N ILE A 226 4.14 9.83 22.22
CA ILE A 226 2.96 9.38 22.99
C ILE A 226 1.87 10.41 22.84
N VAL A 227 0.93 10.10 21.96
CA VAL A 227 -0.07 11.07 21.49
C VAL A 227 -1.36 11.01 22.27
N GLY A 228 -1.61 9.96 23.04
CA GLY A 228 -2.87 9.82 23.75
C GLY A 228 -2.95 8.61 24.66
N THR A 229 -4.12 8.44 25.28
CA THR A 229 -4.41 7.32 26.18
C THR A 229 -5.79 6.75 25.85
N VAL A 230 -5.91 5.43 25.91
CA VAL A 230 -7.18 4.70 25.74
C VAL A 230 -8.10 4.99 26.92
N THR A 231 -9.36 5.28 26.62
CA THR A 231 -10.41 5.58 27.60
C THR A 231 -11.55 4.57 27.55
N LYS A 232 -12.38 4.51 28.60
CA LYS A 232 -13.52 3.58 28.67
C LYS A 232 -14.71 4.08 27.84
N GLU A 233 -14.80 5.38 27.64
CA GLU A 233 -15.81 6.03 26.83
C GLU A 233 -15.58 5.66 25.36
N ASN A 234 -16.64 5.31 24.62
CA ASN A 234 -16.54 4.98 23.19
C ASN A 234 -16.43 6.25 22.33
N LYS A 235 -15.43 7.07 22.62
CA LYS A 235 -15.28 8.41 22.07
C LYS A 235 -13.85 8.67 21.64
N ILE A 236 -13.68 9.24 20.46
CA ILE A 236 -12.39 9.78 20.02
C ILE A 236 -12.41 11.29 20.23
N VAL A 237 -11.44 11.76 20.99
CA VAL A 237 -11.25 13.16 21.34
C VAL A 237 -9.85 13.58 20.90
N LEU A 238 -9.74 14.61 20.07
CA LEU A 238 -8.49 15.32 19.79
C LEU A 238 -8.54 16.66 20.51
N THR A 239 -7.66 16.91 21.48
CA THR A 239 -7.50 18.24 22.07
C THR A 239 -6.70 19.14 21.13
N ASN A 240 -6.92 20.45 21.23
CA ASN A 240 -6.20 21.42 20.40
C ASN A 240 -4.72 21.55 20.83
N PHE A 241 -3.93 22.29 20.05
CA PHE A 241 -2.57 22.66 20.43
C PHE A 241 -2.58 23.56 21.67
N ASP A 242 -1.55 23.43 22.52
CA ASP A 242 -1.49 24.12 23.81
C ASP A 242 -1.35 25.65 23.67
N ASP A 243 -0.85 26.13 22.54
CA ASP A 243 -0.70 27.54 22.20
C ASP A 243 -1.92 28.13 21.46
N ASP A 244 -2.91 27.30 21.13
CA ASP A 244 -4.18 27.77 20.58
C ASP A 244 -5.08 28.33 21.69
N MET A 245 -5.63 29.51 21.44
CA MET A 245 -6.53 30.20 22.38
C MET A 245 -7.97 29.67 22.31
N ASP A 246 -8.27 28.81 21.31
CA ASP A 246 -9.55 28.15 21.16
C ASP A 246 -9.63 26.88 22.04
N ASP A 247 -10.47 26.93 23.08
CA ASP A 247 -10.71 25.83 24.02
C ASP A 247 -11.56 24.70 23.42
N ARG A 248 -12.05 24.87 22.19
CA ARG A 248 -12.80 23.84 21.49
C ARG A 248 -11.92 22.66 21.17
N THR A 249 -12.48 21.48 21.34
CA THR A 249 -11.89 20.20 20.94
C THR A 249 -12.09 20.00 19.43
N PRO A 250 -11.03 20.00 18.60
CA PRO A 250 -11.20 19.89 17.14
C PRO A 250 -11.90 18.61 16.67
N VAL A 251 -11.76 17.51 17.42
CA VAL A 251 -12.47 16.25 17.16
C VAL A 251 -13.11 15.77 18.45
N ASP A 252 -14.43 15.63 18.43
CA ASP A 252 -15.24 15.12 19.52
C ASP A 252 -16.27 14.17 18.90
N LEU A 253 -15.95 12.87 18.84
CA LEU A 253 -16.72 11.91 18.05
C LEU A 253 -17.07 10.65 18.85
N ASP A 254 -18.38 10.42 19.03
CA ASP A 254 -18.89 9.13 19.52
C ASP A 254 -18.75 8.06 18.43
N LEU A 255 -17.97 7.02 18.72
CA LEU A 255 -17.71 5.93 17.79
C LEU A 255 -18.98 5.14 17.43
N ARG A 256 -19.99 5.14 18.31
CA ARG A 256 -21.28 4.49 18.03
C ARG A 256 -22.07 5.20 16.94
N ALA A 257 -21.88 6.52 16.80
CA ALA A 257 -22.54 7.31 15.78
C ALA A 257 -21.97 7.04 14.37
N LEU A 258 -20.76 6.50 14.27
CA LEU A 258 -20.16 6.05 13.02
C LEU A 258 -20.71 4.71 12.50
N GLY A 259 -21.72 4.14 13.18
CA GLY A 259 -22.24 2.78 13.06
C GLY A 259 -22.51 2.22 11.65
N ASP A 260 -22.97 0.96 11.61
CA ASP A 260 -23.07 0.15 10.39
C ASP A 260 -23.83 0.86 9.26
N ARG A 261 -23.07 1.35 8.26
CA ARG A 261 -23.65 1.94 7.06
C ARG A 261 -24.25 0.80 6.23
N GLY A 262 -25.55 0.91 5.92
CA GLY A 262 -26.24 -0.04 5.07
C GLY A 262 -25.43 -0.39 3.81
N LYS A 263 -25.23 -1.68 3.57
CA LYS A 263 -24.42 -2.17 2.45
C LYS A 263 -25.02 -1.69 1.13
N LYS A 264 -24.19 -1.06 0.30
CA LYS A 264 -24.60 -0.62 -1.04
C LYS A 264 -24.96 -1.82 -1.91
N VAL A 265 -26.18 -1.85 -2.43
CA VAL A 265 -26.63 -2.87 -3.39
C VAL A 265 -26.27 -2.44 -4.80
N PHE A 266 -25.52 -3.27 -5.52
CA PHE A 266 -25.19 -3.03 -6.92
C PHE A 266 -26.13 -3.84 -7.82
N HIS A 267 -26.93 -3.14 -8.64
CA HIS A 267 -27.75 -3.76 -9.67
C HIS A 267 -26.96 -3.89 -10.96
N LEU A 268 -26.36 -5.06 -11.17
CA LEU A 268 -25.50 -5.34 -12.33
C LEU A 268 -26.31 -5.94 -13.49
N ARG A 269 -25.97 -5.53 -14.72
CA ARG A 269 -26.51 -6.11 -15.96
C ARG A 269 -25.36 -6.60 -16.82
N SER A 270 -25.45 -7.84 -17.30
CA SER A 270 -24.52 -8.36 -18.30
C SER A 270 -24.84 -7.77 -19.67
N LEU A 271 -23.82 -7.22 -20.32
CA LEU A 271 -23.88 -6.74 -21.69
C LEU A 271 -23.19 -7.75 -22.61
N GLN A 272 -23.82 -8.04 -23.75
CA GLN A 272 -23.20 -8.86 -24.79
C GLN A 272 -22.22 -8.01 -25.57
N MET A 273 -20.94 -8.40 -25.58
CA MET A 273 -19.92 -7.72 -26.38
C MET A 273 -19.87 -8.34 -27.78
N PRO A 274 -20.02 -7.54 -28.85
CA PRO A 274 -19.87 -8.06 -30.21
C PRO A 274 -18.42 -8.51 -30.43
N LEU A 275 -18.24 -9.79 -30.73
CA LEU A 275 -16.95 -10.37 -31.08
C LEU A 275 -16.77 -10.35 -32.61
N ARG A 276 -15.54 -10.15 -33.06
CA ARG A 276 -15.15 -10.35 -34.47
C ARG A 276 -14.14 -11.48 -34.55
N PRO A 277 -14.20 -12.34 -35.58
CA PRO A 277 -13.13 -13.28 -35.88
C PRO A 277 -11.79 -12.55 -36.00
N LEU A 278 -10.71 -13.22 -35.63
CA LEU A 278 -9.36 -12.69 -35.82
C LEU A 278 -9.06 -12.60 -37.32
N GLU A 279 -8.89 -11.38 -37.82
CA GLU A 279 -8.47 -11.11 -39.19
C GLU A 279 -7.01 -10.67 -39.18
N LEU A 280 -6.14 -11.47 -39.80
CA LEU A 280 -4.73 -11.12 -39.96
C LEU A 280 -4.53 -10.44 -41.32
N PRO A 281 -3.63 -9.44 -41.43
CA PRO A 281 -3.31 -8.84 -42.71
C PRO A 281 -2.81 -9.91 -43.71
N ALA A 282 -3.33 -9.89 -44.94
CA ALA A 282 -3.05 -10.94 -45.94
C ALA A 282 -1.55 -11.14 -46.25
N ARG A 283 -0.73 -10.10 -46.07
CA ARG A 283 0.73 -10.13 -46.30
C ARG A 283 1.55 -10.28 -45.02
N LEU A 284 0.92 -10.53 -43.87
CA LEU A 284 1.62 -10.69 -42.60
C LEU A 284 2.41 -12.01 -42.62
N THR A 285 3.73 -11.90 -42.53
CA THR A 285 4.61 -13.06 -42.35
C THR A 285 4.82 -13.36 -40.87
N VAL A 286 5.18 -14.61 -40.55
CA VAL A 286 5.53 -15.01 -39.18
C VAL A 286 6.68 -14.18 -38.61
N ARG A 287 7.68 -13.83 -39.44
CA ARG A 287 8.81 -12.99 -39.02
C ARG A 287 8.35 -11.60 -38.60
N GLN A 288 7.45 -10.97 -39.37
CA GLN A 288 6.88 -9.67 -39.02
C GLN A 288 6.04 -9.75 -37.74
N ALA A 289 5.19 -10.78 -37.62
CA ALA A 289 4.39 -10.99 -36.41
C ALA A 289 5.27 -11.15 -35.17
N LEU A 290 6.34 -11.95 -35.27
CA LEU A 290 7.30 -12.15 -34.19
C LEU A 290 7.99 -10.83 -33.81
N GLU A 291 8.45 -10.05 -34.78
CA GLU A 291 9.05 -8.74 -34.52
C GLU A 291 8.09 -7.79 -33.80
N MET A 292 6.83 -7.74 -34.23
CA MET A 292 5.79 -6.92 -33.57
C MET A 292 5.55 -7.38 -32.13
N VAL A 293 5.41 -8.70 -31.91
CA VAL A 293 5.16 -9.28 -30.58
C VAL A 293 6.33 -9.01 -29.64
N LEU A 294 7.58 -9.20 -30.08
CA LEU A 294 8.77 -8.98 -29.26
C LEU A 294 9.01 -7.49 -28.92
N ARG A 295 8.39 -6.56 -29.66
CA ARG A 295 8.43 -5.12 -29.36
C ARG A 295 7.36 -4.66 -28.37
N LEU A 296 6.34 -5.46 -28.08
CA LEU A 296 5.32 -5.11 -27.10
C LEU A 296 5.95 -5.03 -25.70
N PRO A 297 5.81 -3.92 -24.94
CA PRO A 297 6.35 -3.83 -23.58
C PRO A 297 5.92 -4.98 -22.66
N SER A 298 4.71 -5.51 -22.87
CA SER A 298 4.21 -6.70 -22.16
C SER A 298 5.06 -7.95 -22.37
N VAL A 299 5.68 -8.12 -23.54
CA VAL A 299 6.46 -9.32 -23.93
C VAL A 299 7.96 -9.06 -23.93
N ALA A 300 8.39 -7.87 -24.36
CA ALA A 300 9.77 -7.45 -24.47
C ALA A 300 10.56 -7.65 -23.16
N SER A 301 11.88 -7.70 -23.27
CA SER A 301 12.78 -7.84 -22.12
C SER A 301 12.50 -6.80 -21.03
N LYS A 302 12.42 -7.23 -19.77
CA LYS A 302 12.19 -6.38 -18.60
C LYS A 302 13.48 -5.87 -17.95
N ARG A 303 14.63 -5.95 -18.64
CA ARG A 303 15.93 -5.51 -18.10
C ARG A 303 15.91 -4.07 -17.57
N TYR A 304 15.14 -3.18 -18.20
CA TYR A 304 14.99 -1.79 -17.76
C TYR A 304 14.31 -1.65 -16.38
N LEU A 305 13.55 -2.67 -15.93
CA LEU A 305 12.96 -2.73 -14.59
C LEU A 305 13.87 -3.50 -13.64
N THR A 306 14.38 -4.66 -14.08
CA THR A 306 15.11 -5.55 -13.19
C THR A 306 16.49 -5.00 -12.82
N CYS A 307 17.17 -4.26 -13.70
CA CYS A 307 18.55 -3.82 -13.45
C CYS A 307 18.71 -2.66 -12.47
N LYS A 308 17.63 -1.94 -12.14
CA LYS A 308 17.67 -0.77 -11.24
C LYS A 308 17.24 -1.06 -9.80
N VAL A 309 16.75 -2.26 -9.55
CA VAL A 309 16.39 -2.73 -8.22
C VAL A 309 17.49 -3.59 -7.62
N ASP A 310 17.65 -3.53 -6.32
CA ASP A 310 18.37 -4.52 -5.53
C ASP A 310 17.59 -5.85 -5.57
N ARG A 311 18.33 -6.96 -5.67
CA ARG A 311 17.80 -8.32 -5.84
C ARG A 311 18.54 -9.33 -4.94
N SER A 312 19.26 -8.84 -3.95
CA SER A 312 20.24 -9.61 -3.17
C SER A 312 20.34 -9.20 -1.71
N VAL A 313 19.99 -7.96 -1.35
CA VAL A 313 19.88 -7.53 0.04
C VAL A 313 19.01 -8.51 0.82
N THR A 314 19.35 -8.77 2.08
CA THR A 314 18.99 -9.93 2.94
C THR A 314 19.84 -11.20 2.74
N GLY A 315 20.44 -11.45 1.58
CA GLY A 315 21.17 -12.71 1.33
C GLY A 315 20.28 -13.96 1.26
N LEU A 316 18.95 -13.82 1.34
CA LEU A 316 17.99 -14.92 1.33
C LEU A 316 17.35 -15.17 -0.05
N ILE A 317 17.73 -14.38 -1.06
CA ILE A 317 17.17 -14.51 -2.41
C ILE A 317 17.76 -15.73 -3.14
N ALA A 318 16.98 -16.82 -3.19
CA ALA A 318 17.35 -18.05 -3.88
C ALA A 318 17.04 -18.01 -5.39
N ARG A 319 15.99 -17.27 -5.79
CA ARG A 319 15.63 -17.04 -7.20
C ARG A 319 15.13 -15.62 -7.39
N GLN A 320 15.85 -14.87 -8.22
CA GLN A 320 15.46 -13.57 -8.76
C GLN A 320 15.05 -13.68 -10.24
N GLN A 321 14.67 -12.56 -10.85
CA GLN A 321 14.20 -12.47 -12.25
C GLN A 321 15.23 -12.97 -13.27
N CYS A 322 16.52 -12.64 -13.06
CA CYS A 322 17.58 -12.95 -14.02
C CYS A 322 18.11 -14.38 -13.88
N VAL A 323 18.15 -15.12 -14.99
CA VAL A 323 18.58 -16.52 -15.06
C VAL A 323 19.78 -16.73 -15.97
N GLY A 324 20.55 -17.77 -15.65
CA GLY A 324 21.70 -18.24 -16.43
C GLY A 324 22.90 -17.28 -16.46
N PRO A 325 23.99 -17.68 -17.15
CA PRO A 325 25.23 -16.90 -17.21
C PRO A 325 25.06 -15.52 -17.83
N LEU A 326 24.05 -15.34 -18.69
CA LEU A 326 23.76 -14.07 -19.36
C LEU A 326 22.85 -13.14 -18.53
N HIS A 327 22.41 -13.57 -17.34
CA HIS A 327 21.50 -12.79 -16.48
C HIS A 327 20.27 -12.26 -17.24
N THR A 328 19.59 -13.13 -17.97
CA THR A 328 18.42 -12.74 -18.77
C THR A 328 17.16 -12.79 -17.90
N PRO A 329 16.31 -11.75 -17.84
CA PRO A 329 15.16 -11.70 -16.94
C PRO A 329 14.01 -12.59 -17.44
N LEU A 330 14.13 -13.90 -17.21
CA LEU A 330 13.22 -14.93 -17.70
C LEU A 330 12.71 -15.86 -16.58
N ALA A 331 13.03 -15.61 -15.31
CA ALA A 331 12.50 -16.45 -14.24
C ALA A 331 10.98 -16.27 -14.11
N ASP A 332 10.25 -17.38 -14.06
CA ASP A 332 8.80 -17.38 -13.89
C ASP A 332 8.35 -17.18 -12.44
N VAL A 333 9.26 -17.31 -11.47
CA VAL A 333 8.97 -17.23 -10.03
C VAL A 333 10.10 -16.56 -9.29
N ALA A 334 9.78 -15.92 -8.17
CA ALA A 334 10.75 -15.53 -7.15
C ALA A 334 10.71 -16.53 -6.00
N VAL A 335 11.90 -16.86 -5.47
CA VAL A 335 12.05 -17.80 -4.35
C VAL A 335 12.95 -17.17 -3.31
N VAL A 336 12.46 -17.14 -2.07
CA VAL A 336 13.14 -16.58 -0.90
C VAL A 336 13.32 -17.68 0.13
N ALA A 337 14.53 -17.84 0.66
CA ALA A 337 14.80 -18.73 1.78
C ALA A 337 14.23 -18.13 3.07
N LEU A 338 13.69 -18.97 3.95
CA LEU A 338 13.15 -18.50 5.23
C LEU A 338 14.23 -18.28 6.30
N SER A 339 15.39 -18.93 6.14
CA SER A 339 16.53 -18.75 7.03
C SER A 339 17.85 -18.96 6.27
N TYR A 340 18.96 -18.58 6.90
CA TYR A 340 20.30 -18.78 6.36
C TYR A 340 20.81 -20.22 6.49
N PHE A 341 20.15 -21.03 7.32
CA PHE A 341 20.65 -22.34 7.74
C PHE A 341 19.79 -23.50 7.26
N ASP A 342 18.55 -23.24 6.84
CA ASP A 342 17.61 -24.27 6.39
C ASP A 342 17.30 -24.18 4.89
N LYS A 343 16.70 -25.23 4.34
CA LYS A 343 16.31 -25.36 2.93
C LYS A 343 14.83 -25.03 2.70
N VAL A 344 14.08 -24.63 3.73
CA VAL A 344 12.69 -24.19 3.62
C VAL A 344 12.62 -22.84 2.92
N ARG A 345 11.67 -22.69 2.00
CA ARG A 345 11.56 -21.53 1.11
C ARG A 345 10.11 -21.09 0.92
N ALA A 346 9.90 -19.78 0.79
CA ALA A 346 8.68 -19.20 0.27
C ALA A 346 8.84 -18.91 -1.23
N ALA A 347 7.75 -19.04 -1.99
CA ALA A 347 7.74 -18.74 -3.42
C ALA A 347 6.63 -17.74 -3.74
N CYS A 348 6.98 -16.69 -4.48
CA CYS A 348 6.01 -15.78 -5.06
C CYS A 348 5.88 -16.10 -6.55
N VAL A 349 4.64 -16.33 -6.98
CA VAL A 349 4.30 -16.60 -8.38
C VAL A 349 3.51 -15.41 -8.90
N TYR A 350 3.76 -15.06 -10.16
CA TYR A 350 2.95 -14.07 -10.86
C TYR A 350 1.45 -14.32 -10.66
N PRO A 351 0.67 -13.31 -10.25
CA PRO A 351 -0.72 -13.26 -10.66
C PRO A 351 -0.68 -13.00 -12.16
N THR A 352 -0.58 -14.04 -12.98
CA THR A 352 -0.94 -13.90 -14.37
C THR A 352 -2.42 -13.55 -14.37
N ILE A 353 -2.76 -12.27 -14.51
CA ILE A 353 -4.11 -11.85 -14.83
C ILE A 353 -4.36 -12.33 -16.26
N PHE A 354 -4.67 -13.62 -16.37
CA PHE A 354 -5.38 -14.17 -17.49
C PHE A 354 -6.78 -13.58 -17.44
N VAL A 355 -7.16 -12.84 -18.47
CA VAL A 355 -8.57 -12.82 -18.87
C VAL A 355 -8.79 -14.15 -19.57
N SER A 356 -8.80 -15.24 -18.80
CA SER A 356 -9.29 -16.54 -19.25
C SER A 356 -10.54 -16.82 -18.46
N ASP A 357 -11.56 -17.27 -19.19
CA ASP A 357 -12.80 -17.86 -18.74
C ASP A 357 -12.77 -18.31 -17.25
N TYR A 358 -13.74 -17.84 -16.46
CA TYR A 358 -13.92 -18.08 -15.02
C TYR A 358 -13.74 -19.55 -14.61
N ASN A 359 -13.98 -20.48 -15.54
CA ASN A 359 -13.79 -21.92 -15.36
C ASN A 359 -12.32 -22.39 -15.24
N GLU A 360 -11.36 -21.73 -15.89
CA GLU A 360 -9.94 -22.08 -15.74
C GLU A 360 -9.38 -21.66 -14.38
N MET A 361 -9.84 -20.53 -13.84
CA MET A 361 -9.44 -20.04 -12.53
C MET A 361 -9.84 -21.02 -11.39
N ARG A 362 -11.01 -21.69 -11.51
CA ARG A 362 -11.41 -22.77 -10.60
C ARG A 362 -10.51 -24.01 -10.73
N ARG A 363 -10.07 -24.35 -11.94
CA ARG A 363 -9.17 -25.50 -12.16
C ARG A 363 -7.77 -25.24 -11.60
N PHE A 364 -7.25 -24.01 -11.73
CA PHE A 364 -5.96 -23.62 -11.17
C PHE A 364 -5.98 -23.62 -9.62
N LYS A 365 -7.04 -23.07 -8.99
CA LYS A 365 -7.21 -23.14 -7.53
C LYS A 365 -7.28 -24.58 -6.99
N ARG A 366 -7.98 -25.48 -7.70
CA ARG A 366 -8.05 -26.92 -7.31
C ARG A 366 -6.70 -27.61 -7.42
N ARG A 367 -5.87 -27.28 -8.42
CA ARG A 367 -4.52 -27.84 -8.57
C ARG A 367 -3.57 -27.37 -7.45
N GLN A 368 -3.60 -26.09 -7.10
CA GLN A 368 -2.83 -25.53 -5.99
C GLN A 368 -3.23 -26.16 -4.63
N GLN A 369 -4.52 -26.31 -4.35
CA GLN A 369 -4.96 -26.97 -3.10
C GLN A 369 -4.59 -28.46 -3.01
N SER A 370 -4.45 -29.14 -4.15
CA SER A 370 -4.07 -30.56 -4.18
C SER A 370 -2.57 -30.80 -3.96
N SER A 371 -1.71 -29.83 -4.30
CA SER A 371 -0.26 -29.96 -4.11
C SER A 371 0.17 -29.66 -2.67
N TRP A 372 -0.54 -28.79 -1.95
CA TRP A 372 -0.25 -28.48 -0.54
C TRP A 372 -0.66 -29.59 0.44
N ARG A 373 -1.52 -30.53 0.04
CA ARG A 373 -1.96 -31.66 0.89
C ARG A 373 -1.08 -32.92 0.79
N ARG A 374 0.04 -32.87 0.05
CA ARG A 374 0.91 -34.03 -0.15
C ARG A 374 2.35 -33.75 0.28
N SER A 375 2.52 -33.42 1.55
CA SER A 375 3.77 -33.65 2.28
C SER A 375 3.38 -34.25 3.63
N PRO A 376 3.65 -35.55 3.89
CA PRO A 376 3.55 -36.09 5.25
C PRO A 376 4.71 -35.55 6.12
N PRO A 377 4.60 -35.64 7.46
CA PRO A 377 5.57 -35.08 8.40
C PRO A 377 6.98 -35.64 8.25
#